data_AF-A0A3M8AV55-F1
#
_entry.id   AF-A0A3M8AV55-F1
#
_cell.length_a   1.000
_cell.length_b   1.000
_cell.length_c   1.000
_cell.angle_alpha   90.00
_cell.angle_beta   90.00
_cell.angle_gamma   90.00
#
_symmetry.space_group_name_H-M   'P 1'
#
loop_
_entity.id
_entity.type
_entity.pdbx_description
1 polymer ?
#
loop_
_entity_poly.entity_id
_entity_poly.type
_entity_poly.pdbx_seq_one_letter_code
_entity_poly.pdbx_strand_id
1 'polypeptide(L)'
;MNTKTVGVIGAGTMGAGIALVCIRKGHQVVLLDANQAVLDKALAYLQSILGKDVEKGKISEQERAETLERAKLVSDMEQLAQCDIVIEAVPERLDLKKTIFSELSRICRADALLLTNTSSISITQIAGGLPHPERILGFHFFNPAPVMPLVEVIRGKKSSEENVQAAYRFATELGKVPVLVTDTPGFIVNRIARPYYNEALRILGDHVAEVEQIDRIMKRAGGFKMGPFELQDMIGIDINFATTESVYTDFFHEGRFKPSRIQQRMVQAGSLGRKTGEGFYEYDK
;
A
#
# COMPACT_ATOMS: atom_id res chain seq x y z
N MET A 1 15.05 -10.77 -18.53
CA MET A 1 14.54 -9.52 -17.93
C MET A 1 15.68 -8.51 -17.93
N ASN A 2 15.41 -7.25 -18.25
CA ASN A 2 16.42 -6.20 -18.11
C ASN A 2 16.45 -5.77 -16.63
N THR A 3 17.60 -5.87 -15.97
CA THR A 3 17.76 -5.44 -14.58
C THR A 3 17.55 -3.93 -14.50
N LYS A 4 16.74 -3.48 -13.55
CA LYS A 4 16.44 -2.08 -13.28
C LYS A 4 16.93 -1.72 -11.89
N THR A 5 17.26 -0.45 -11.69
CA THR A 5 17.51 0.14 -10.38
C THR A 5 16.23 0.81 -9.88
N VAL A 6 15.67 0.30 -8.79
CA VAL A 6 14.41 0.74 -8.21
C VAL A 6 14.67 1.47 -6.89
N GLY A 7 14.35 2.75 -6.84
CA GLY A 7 14.29 3.51 -5.59
C GLY A 7 13.01 3.18 -4.83
N VAL A 8 13.09 2.96 -3.53
CA VAL A 8 11.91 2.83 -2.65
C VAL A 8 12.07 3.81 -1.49
N ILE A 9 11.12 4.73 -1.34
CA ILE A 9 11.16 5.77 -0.30
C ILE A 9 10.22 5.39 0.84
N GLY A 10 10.74 5.38 2.06
CA GLY A 10 10.08 4.87 3.26
C GLY A 10 10.38 3.40 3.45
N ALA A 11 11.02 3.04 4.57
CA ALA A 11 11.40 1.67 4.89
C ALA A 11 10.47 1.02 5.94
N GLY A 12 9.26 1.56 6.10
CA GLY A 12 8.19 0.94 6.88
C GLY A 12 7.66 -0.36 6.24
N THR A 13 6.56 -0.89 6.76
CA THR A 13 5.99 -2.19 6.35
C THR A 13 5.79 -2.32 4.83
N MET A 14 5.17 -1.32 4.20
CA MET A 14 4.93 -1.37 2.75
C MET A 14 6.23 -1.23 1.95
N GLY A 15 7.08 -0.25 2.27
CA GLY A 15 8.32 -0.04 1.55
C GLY A 15 9.29 -1.22 1.64
N ALA A 16 9.50 -1.79 2.83
CA ALA A 16 10.30 -3.01 2.98
C ALA A 16 9.69 -4.20 2.22
N GLY A 17 8.36 -4.33 2.21
CA GLY A 17 7.66 -5.35 1.41
C GLY A 17 7.81 -5.16 -0.09
N ILE A 18 7.75 -3.93 -0.59
CA ILE A 18 7.94 -3.58 -2.01
C ILE A 18 9.40 -3.81 -2.42
N ALA A 19 10.36 -3.39 -1.58
CA ALA A 19 11.77 -3.67 -1.79
C ALA A 19 12.04 -5.18 -1.90
N LEU A 20 11.45 -5.99 -1.01
CA LEU A 20 11.54 -7.45 -1.06
C LEU A 20 11.00 -8.03 -2.37
N VAL A 21 9.86 -7.52 -2.86
CA VAL A 21 9.29 -7.95 -4.15
C VAL A 21 10.26 -7.66 -5.30
N CYS A 22 10.89 -6.49 -5.29
CA CYS A 22 11.81 -6.08 -6.36
C CYS A 22 13.11 -6.89 -6.37
N ILE A 23 13.78 -7.07 -5.21
CA ILE A 23 15.05 -7.82 -5.16
C ILE A 23 14.88 -9.30 -5.50
N ARG A 24 13.73 -9.91 -5.14
CA ARG A 24 13.38 -11.29 -5.52
C ARG A 24 13.17 -11.46 -7.02
N LYS A 25 12.93 -10.37 -7.74
CA LYS A 25 12.77 -10.34 -9.20
C LYS A 25 14.07 -9.93 -9.92
N GLY A 26 15.17 -9.84 -9.18
CA GLY A 26 16.50 -9.57 -9.70
C GLY A 26 16.80 -8.09 -9.92
N HIS A 27 15.90 -7.18 -9.51
CA HIS A 27 16.16 -5.74 -9.58
C HIS A 27 17.10 -5.29 -8.47
N GLN A 28 17.90 -4.27 -8.75
CA GLN A 28 18.65 -3.53 -7.74
C GLN A 28 17.70 -2.58 -7.03
N VAL A 29 17.77 -2.49 -5.70
CA VAL A 29 16.90 -1.63 -4.90
C VAL A 29 17.73 -0.66 -4.08
N VAL A 30 17.40 0.62 -4.18
CA VAL A 30 17.89 1.67 -3.28
C VAL A 30 16.76 2.00 -2.30
N LEU A 31 16.83 1.42 -1.09
CA LEU A 31 15.83 1.59 -0.05
C LEU A 31 16.20 2.78 0.83
N LEU A 32 15.38 3.84 0.78
CA LEU A 32 15.61 5.09 1.46
C LEU A 32 14.69 5.27 2.65
N ASP A 33 15.26 5.69 3.79
CA ASP A 33 14.51 6.25 4.91
C ASP A 33 15.41 7.24 5.67
N ALA A 34 14.82 8.29 6.22
CA ALA A 34 15.55 9.28 7.00
C ALA A 34 15.96 8.73 8.39
N ASN A 35 15.30 7.67 8.85
CA ASN A 35 15.54 7.08 10.16
C ASN A 35 16.32 5.77 10.06
N GLN A 36 17.55 5.76 10.58
CA GLN A 36 18.42 4.58 10.59
C GLN A 36 17.78 3.38 11.31
N ALA A 37 17.05 3.60 12.40
CA ALA A 37 16.39 2.51 13.11
C ALA A 37 15.26 1.86 12.28
N VAL A 38 14.66 2.59 11.34
CA VAL A 38 13.67 2.03 10.40
C VAL A 38 14.38 1.21 9.31
N LEU A 39 15.51 1.70 8.81
CA LEU A 39 16.38 0.97 7.87
C LEU A 39 16.85 -0.36 8.47
N ASP A 40 17.33 -0.35 9.71
CA ASP A 40 17.82 -1.56 10.39
C ASP A 40 16.69 -2.60 10.56
N LYS A 41 15.48 -2.14 10.91
CA LYS A 41 14.28 -3.00 10.99
C LYS A 41 13.89 -3.57 9.62
N ALA A 42 13.97 -2.76 8.57
CA ALA A 42 13.69 -3.22 7.21
C ALA A 42 14.69 -4.29 6.77
N LEU A 43 15.99 -4.10 7.03
CA LEU A 43 17.02 -5.09 6.74
C LEU A 43 16.77 -6.40 7.49
N ALA A 44 16.47 -6.32 8.80
CA ALA A 44 16.14 -7.50 9.60
C ALA A 44 14.90 -8.24 9.06
N TYR A 45 13.88 -7.49 8.60
CA TYR A 45 12.72 -8.06 7.93
C TYR A 45 13.09 -8.80 6.64
N LEU A 46 13.88 -8.18 5.74
CA LEU A 46 14.34 -8.82 4.51
C LEU A 46 15.12 -10.11 4.80
N GLN A 47 16.07 -10.05 5.74
CA GLN A 47 16.88 -11.20 6.16
C GLN A 47 16.02 -12.32 6.75
N SER A 48 15.06 -11.99 7.61
CA SER A 48 14.17 -12.97 8.24
C SER A 48 13.29 -13.68 7.21
N ILE A 49 12.69 -12.93 6.28
CA ILE A 49 11.81 -13.51 5.27
C ILE A 49 12.59 -14.40 4.28
N LEU A 50 13.76 -13.97 3.83
CA LEU A 50 14.61 -14.80 2.96
C LEU A 50 15.19 -16.01 3.69
N GLY A 51 15.54 -15.89 4.98
CA GLY A 51 15.94 -17.04 5.80
C GLY A 51 14.83 -18.10 5.90
N LYS A 52 13.57 -17.68 6.09
CA LYS A 52 12.41 -18.59 6.06
C LYS A 52 12.20 -19.26 4.70
N ASP A 53 12.60 -18.64 3.60
CA ASP A 53 12.54 -19.28 2.28
C ASP A 53 13.62 -20.35 2.13
N VAL A 54 14.81 -20.14 2.69
CA VAL A 54 15.87 -21.17 2.76
C VAL A 54 15.43 -22.36 3.62
N GLU A 55 14.89 -22.10 4.83
CA GLU A 55 14.38 -23.15 5.72
C GLU A 55 13.30 -24.02 5.04
N LYS A 56 12.53 -23.41 4.14
CA LYS A 56 11.49 -24.10 3.34
C LYS A 56 12.01 -24.71 2.04
N GLY A 57 13.31 -24.65 1.79
CA GLY A 57 13.96 -25.18 0.58
C GLY A 57 13.56 -24.48 -0.72
N LYS A 58 13.06 -23.23 -0.65
CA LYS A 58 12.64 -22.47 -1.84
C LYS A 58 13.81 -21.82 -2.58
N ILE A 59 14.85 -21.47 -1.84
CA ILE A 59 16.11 -20.89 -2.33
C ILE A 59 17.27 -21.46 -1.51
N SER A 60 18.47 -21.43 -2.07
CA SER A 60 19.73 -21.75 -1.41
C SER A 60 20.26 -20.59 -0.56
N GLU A 61 21.22 -20.87 0.33
CA GLU A 61 21.87 -19.83 1.13
C GLU A 61 22.68 -18.86 0.26
N GLN A 62 23.24 -19.34 -0.86
CA GLN A 62 23.89 -18.51 -1.86
C GLN A 62 22.89 -17.55 -2.53
N GLU A 63 21.75 -18.06 -3.00
CA GLU A 63 20.71 -17.22 -3.61
C GLU A 63 20.15 -16.19 -2.62
N ARG A 64 20.06 -16.54 -1.33
CA ARG A 64 19.71 -15.60 -0.26
C ARG A 64 20.70 -14.45 -0.17
N ALA A 65 22.01 -14.75 -0.12
CA ALA A 65 23.06 -13.73 -0.05
C ALA A 65 23.03 -12.82 -1.28
N GLU A 66 23.01 -13.40 -2.48
CA GLU A 66 22.93 -12.66 -3.75
C GLU A 66 21.66 -11.79 -3.84
N THR A 67 20.54 -12.25 -3.27
CA THR A 67 19.29 -11.46 -3.24
C THR A 67 19.36 -10.29 -2.27
N LEU A 68 19.98 -10.47 -1.12
CA LEU A 68 20.19 -9.38 -0.15
C LEU A 68 21.16 -8.32 -0.68
N GLU A 69 22.20 -8.71 -1.41
CA GLU A 69 23.17 -7.78 -2.00
C GLU A 69 22.54 -6.79 -2.98
N ARG A 70 21.37 -7.13 -3.55
CA ARG A 70 20.61 -6.21 -4.41
C ARG A 70 19.95 -5.07 -3.65
N ALA A 71 19.85 -5.14 -2.32
CA ALA A 71 19.26 -4.08 -1.49
C ALA A 71 20.35 -3.18 -0.91
N LYS A 72 20.42 -1.95 -1.40
CA LYS A 72 21.26 -0.87 -0.84
C LYS A 72 20.40 0.04 0.03
N LEU A 73 20.70 0.13 1.32
CA LEU A 73 20.01 1.02 2.25
C LEU A 73 20.72 2.37 2.29
N VAL A 74 19.95 3.46 2.21
CA VAL A 74 20.46 4.83 2.12
C VAL A 74 19.61 5.78 2.96
N SER A 75 20.20 6.89 3.38
CA SER A 75 19.50 8.00 4.07
C SER A 75 19.48 9.30 3.26
N ASP A 76 20.15 9.32 2.11
CA ASP A 76 20.28 10.49 1.25
C ASP A 76 19.50 10.28 -0.06
N MET A 77 18.61 11.23 -0.36
CA MET A 77 17.72 11.20 -1.52
C MET A 77 18.48 11.35 -2.83
N GLU A 78 19.63 12.02 -2.85
CA GLU A 78 20.46 12.16 -4.06
C GLU A 78 20.92 10.78 -4.61
N GLN A 79 20.95 9.74 -3.77
CA GLN A 79 21.26 8.37 -4.22
C GLN A 79 20.16 7.76 -5.11
N LEU A 80 19.00 8.40 -5.23
CA LEU A 80 17.92 7.98 -6.13
C LEU A 80 18.06 8.55 -7.56
N ALA A 81 18.99 9.48 -7.81
CA ALA A 81 19.15 10.16 -9.09
C ALA A 81 19.31 9.21 -10.29
N GLN A 82 19.93 8.05 -10.07
CA GLN A 82 20.20 7.03 -11.10
C GLN A 82 19.16 5.91 -11.18
N CYS A 83 18.10 5.95 -10.36
CA CYS A 83 17.04 4.96 -10.39
C CYS A 83 16.20 5.09 -11.67
N ASP A 84 15.85 3.96 -12.28
CA ASP A 84 14.95 3.91 -13.45
C ASP A 84 13.49 4.11 -13.02
N ILE A 85 13.17 3.64 -11.80
CA ILE A 85 11.84 3.71 -11.20
C ILE A 85 12.02 4.11 -9.74
N VAL A 86 11.21 5.04 -9.23
CA VAL A 86 11.14 5.38 -7.82
C VAL A 86 9.72 5.16 -7.30
N ILE A 87 9.58 4.40 -6.21
CA ILE A 87 8.30 4.09 -5.56
C ILE A 87 8.29 4.73 -4.18
N GLU A 88 7.43 5.72 -3.99
CA GLU A 88 7.22 6.39 -2.71
C GLU A 88 6.18 5.62 -1.87
N ALA A 89 6.54 5.27 -0.63
CA ALA A 89 5.73 4.53 0.33
C ALA A 89 5.87 5.09 1.76
N VAL A 90 5.89 6.42 1.88
CA VAL A 90 5.95 7.19 3.13
C VAL A 90 4.54 7.45 3.70
N PRO A 91 4.40 8.04 4.91
CA PRO A 91 3.10 8.33 5.50
C PRO A 91 2.14 9.10 4.56
N GLU A 92 0.85 8.82 4.73
CA GLU A 92 -0.24 9.29 3.87
C GLU A 92 -0.56 10.78 4.12
N ARG A 93 0.37 11.65 3.70
CA ARG A 93 0.31 13.11 3.87
C ARG A 93 0.59 13.81 2.54
N LEU A 94 -0.37 14.58 2.04
CA LEU A 94 -0.28 15.22 0.72
C LEU A 94 0.89 16.22 0.63
N ASP A 95 1.11 17.03 1.68
CA ASP A 95 2.20 17.99 1.75
C ASP A 95 3.57 17.30 1.68
N LEU A 96 3.76 16.22 2.45
CA LEU A 96 4.98 15.43 2.44
C LEU A 96 5.23 14.80 1.06
N LYS A 97 4.21 14.17 0.46
CA LYS A 97 4.33 13.56 -0.87
C LYS A 97 4.66 14.60 -1.93
N LYS A 98 4.03 15.77 -1.92
CA LYS A 98 4.35 16.86 -2.86
C LYS A 98 5.82 17.30 -2.75
N THR A 99 6.33 17.46 -1.54
CA THR A 99 7.75 17.79 -1.31
C THR A 99 8.66 16.72 -1.89
N ILE A 100 8.38 15.44 -1.61
CA ILE A 100 9.18 14.32 -2.13
C ILE A 100 9.15 14.31 -3.66
N PHE A 101 7.98 14.40 -4.29
CA PHE A 101 7.88 14.37 -5.75
C PHE A 101 8.48 15.62 -6.42
N SER A 102 8.48 16.77 -5.74
CA SER A 102 9.20 17.96 -6.20
C SER A 102 10.71 17.71 -6.25
N GLU A 103 11.28 17.16 -5.18
CA GLU A 103 12.71 16.82 -5.15
C GLU A 103 13.06 15.72 -6.15
N LEU A 104 12.28 14.65 -6.23
CA LEU A 104 12.47 13.60 -7.24
C LEU A 104 12.45 14.14 -8.66
N SER A 105 11.56 15.10 -8.93
CA SER A 105 11.48 15.71 -10.26
C SER A 105 12.73 16.54 -10.60
N ARG A 106 13.47 17.02 -9.59
CA ARG A 106 14.74 17.74 -9.74
C ARG A 106 15.95 16.80 -9.91
N ILE A 107 16.02 15.74 -9.11
CA ILE A 107 17.23 14.89 -9.02
C ILE A 107 17.22 13.71 -9.99
N CYS A 108 16.05 13.13 -10.28
CA CYS A 108 15.97 11.95 -11.14
C CYS A 108 16.03 12.35 -12.61
N ARG A 109 16.70 11.51 -13.41
CA ARG A 109 16.72 11.64 -14.88
C ARG A 109 15.31 11.82 -15.45
N ALA A 110 15.14 12.59 -16.51
CA ALA A 110 13.82 12.94 -17.06
C ALA A 110 12.97 11.74 -17.50
N ASP A 111 13.62 10.61 -17.81
CA ASP A 111 12.99 9.35 -18.23
C ASP A 111 12.65 8.40 -17.05
N ALA A 112 13.03 8.75 -15.81
CA ALA A 112 12.71 7.93 -14.64
C ALA A 112 11.20 7.95 -14.35
N LEU A 113 10.65 6.78 -14.03
CA LEU A 113 9.25 6.60 -13.67
C LEU A 113 9.04 6.88 -12.18
N LEU A 114 8.14 7.79 -11.82
CA LEU A 114 7.90 8.20 -10.44
C LEU A 114 6.53 7.69 -9.98
N LEU A 115 6.52 6.82 -8.98
CA LEU A 115 5.36 6.05 -8.55
C LEU A 115 5.06 6.30 -7.07
N THR A 116 3.80 6.36 -6.69
CA THR A 116 3.39 6.47 -5.27
C THR A 116 2.48 5.31 -4.86
N ASN A 117 2.82 4.65 -3.75
CA ASN A 117 1.98 3.68 -3.05
C ASN A 117 1.05 4.40 -2.06
N THR A 118 0.19 5.27 -2.60
CA THR A 118 -0.90 5.89 -1.84
C THR A 118 -2.16 5.03 -1.95
N SER A 119 -3.00 5.05 -0.92
CA SER A 119 -4.27 4.29 -0.89
C SER A 119 -5.48 5.16 -1.21
N SER A 120 -5.33 6.49 -1.13
CA SER A 120 -6.45 7.43 -1.14
C SER A 120 -6.14 8.82 -1.72
N ILE A 121 -4.89 9.28 -1.68
CA ILE A 121 -4.54 10.63 -2.14
C ILE A 121 -4.58 10.66 -3.67
N SER A 122 -5.21 11.70 -4.21
CA SER A 122 -5.29 11.90 -5.65
C SER A 122 -3.90 12.04 -6.28
N ILE A 123 -3.64 11.23 -7.30
CA ILE A 123 -2.40 11.29 -8.09
C ILE A 123 -2.29 12.64 -8.80
N THR A 124 -3.42 13.17 -9.26
CA THR A 124 -3.53 14.49 -9.88
C THR A 124 -3.17 15.59 -8.89
N GLN A 125 -3.56 15.47 -7.61
CA GLN A 125 -3.16 16.42 -6.59
C GLN A 125 -1.66 16.33 -6.28
N ILE A 126 -1.09 15.13 -6.19
CA ILE A 126 0.35 14.92 -5.95
C ILE A 126 1.19 15.53 -7.10
N ALA A 127 0.84 15.23 -8.35
CA ALA A 127 1.55 15.72 -9.52
C ALA A 127 1.26 17.21 -9.85
N GLY A 128 0.23 17.79 -9.23
CA GLY A 128 -0.26 19.13 -9.55
C GLY A 128 0.79 20.22 -9.29
N GLY A 129 1.21 20.91 -10.35
CA GLY A 129 2.17 22.02 -10.28
C GLY A 129 3.64 21.60 -10.33
N LEU A 130 3.93 20.30 -10.41
CA LEU A 130 5.29 19.78 -10.52
C LEU A 130 5.77 19.74 -11.98
N PRO A 131 7.09 19.84 -12.24
CA PRO A 131 7.65 19.62 -13.56
C PRO A 131 7.57 18.14 -13.93
N HIS A 132 7.44 17.86 -15.23
CA HIS A 132 7.30 16.50 -15.77
C HIS A 132 6.20 15.63 -15.12
N PRO A 133 4.97 16.15 -14.92
CA PRO A 133 3.90 15.41 -14.25
C PRO A 133 3.45 14.16 -15.04
N GLU A 134 3.82 14.06 -16.31
CA GLU A 134 3.51 12.93 -17.19
C GLU A 134 4.11 11.59 -16.76
N ARG A 135 5.16 11.60 -15.92
CA ARG A 135 5.82 10.39 -15.38
C ARG A 135 5.46 10.06 -13.94
N ILE A 136 4.53 10.80 -13.34
CA ILE A 136 4.04 10.59 -11.98
C ILE A 136 2.75 9.77 -12.04
N LEU A 137 2.71 8.61 -11.37
CA LEU A 137 1.56 7.71 -11.34
C LEU A 137 1.32 7.13 -9.93
N GLY A 138 0.10 6.66 -9.70
CA GLY A 138 -0.15 5.78 -8.56
C GLY A 138 0.25 4.35 -8.87
N PHE A 139 0.75 3.65 -7.86
CA PHE A 139 1.21 2.27 -7.94
C PHE A 139 0.94 1.58 -6.60
N HIS A 140 -0.33 1.26 -6.39
CA HIS A 140 -0.87 0.84 -5.09
C HIS A 140 -0.76 -0.68 -4.93
N PHE A 141 0.16 -1.10 -4.06
CA PHE A 141 0.27 -2.45 -3.54
C PHE A 141 -0.67 -2.65 -2.36
N PHE A 142 -1.09 -3.90 -2.17
CA PHE A 142 -1.91 -4.30 -1.02
C PHE A 142 -1.06 -4.98 0.06
N ASN A 143 -1.30 -4.66 1.32
CA ASN A 143 -0.59 -5.26 2.45
C ASN A 143 -1.04 -6.71 2.68
N PRO A 144 -0.12 -7.69 2.85
CA PRO A 144 1.33 -7.60 2.68
C PRO A 144 1.78 -7.63 1.20
N ALA A 145 2.59 -6.67 0.80
CA ALA A 145 3.02 -6.51 -0.60
C ALA A 145 3.67 -7.77 -1.23
N PRO A 146 4.47 -8.59 -0.52
CA PRO A 146 5.02 -9.83 -1.09
C PRO A 146 3.98 -10.91 -1.38
N VAL A 147 2.85 -10.90 -0.68
CA VAL A 147 1.83 -11.96 -0.73
C VAL A 147 0.69 -11.56 -1.65
N MET A 148 0.26 -10.30 -1.60
CA MET A 148 -0.90 -9.86 -2.37
C MET A 148 -0.54 -9.75 -3.86
N PRO A 149 -1.35 -10.36 -4.76
CA PRO A 149 -1.02 -10.39 -6.18
C PRO A 149 -1.37 -9.09 -6.90
N LEU A 150 -2.37 -8.35 -6.45
CA LEU A 150 -2.91 -7.17 -7.13
C LEU A 150 -2.01 -5.94 -6.95
N VAL A 151 -1.89 -5.14 -8.01
CA VAL A 151 -1.39 -3.76 -7.97
C VAL A 151 -2.34 -2.88 -8.79
N GLU A 152 -2.79 -1.77 -8.24
CA GLU A 152 -3.52 -0.76 -9.01
C GLU A 152 -2.51 0.23 -9.62
N VAL A 153 -2.53 0.38 -10.95
CA VAL A 153 -1.75 1.37 -11.70
C VAL A 153 -2.67 2.55 -12.00
N ILE A 154 -2.48 3.66 -11.29
CA ILE A 154 -3.43 4.78 -11.28
C ILE A 154 -2.92 5.92 -12.17
N ARG A 155 -3.70 6.23 -13.21
CA ARG A 155 -3.49 7.35 -14.12
C ARG A 155 -3.98 8.65 -13.51
N GLY A 156 -3.06 9.55 -13.18
CA GLY A 156 -3.37 10.94 -12.86
C GLY A 156 -3.75 11.74 -14.11
N LYS A 157 -4.29 12.95 -13.94
CA LYS A 157 -4.80 13.78 -15.05
C LYS A 157 -3.77 14.09 -16.13
N LYS A 158 -2.49 14.20 -15.77
CA LYS A 158 -1.39 14.53 -16.68
C LYS A 158 -0.48 13.35 -17.01
N SER A 159 -0.65 12.18 -16.39
CA SER A 159 0.19 11.00 -16.65
C SER A 159 0.08 10.57 -18.12
N SER A 160 1.21 10.31 -18.78
CA SER A 160 1.21 9.89 -20.19
C SER A 160 0.81 8.42 -20.35
N GLU A 161 0.26 8.07 -21.51
CA GLU A 161 -0.04 6.68 -21.86
C GLU A 161 1.22 5.81 -21.81
N GLU A 162 2.34 6.32 -22.32
CA GLU A 162 3.62 5.61 -22.33
C GLU A 162 4.06 5.20 -20.92
N ASN A 163 4.00 6.12 -19.96
CA ASN A 163 4.40 5.86 -18.58
C ASN A 163 3.40 4.94 -17.85
N VAL A 164 2.10 5.04 -18.17
CA VAL A 164 1.09 4.10 -17.67
C VAL A 164 1.41 2.67 -18.13
N GLN A 165 1.73 2.50 -19.41
CA GLN A 165 2.09 1.18 -19.95
C GLN A 165 3.43 0.68 -19.39
N ALA A 166 4.40 1.58 -19.15
CA ALA A 166 5.65 1.22 -18.48
C ALA A 166 5.43 0.73 -17.04
N ALA A 167 4.61 1.43 -16.26
CA ALA A 167 4.23 1.01 -14.90
C ALA A 167 3.48 -0.34 -14.91
N TYR A 168 2.54 -0.54 -15.85
CA TYR A 168 1.80 -1.78 -15.99
C TYR A 168 2.73 -2.97 -16.32
N ARG A 169 3.66 -2.80 -17.28
CA ARG A 169 4.67 -3.81 -17.60
C ARG A 169 5.55 -4.12 -16.39
N PHE A 170 5.99 -3.08 -15.67
CA PHE A 170 6.81 -3.27 -14.48
C PHE A 170 6.09 -4.07 -13.39
N ALA A 171 4.82 -3.78 -13.09
CA ALA A 171 4.02 -4.61 -12.17
C ALA A 171 3.93 -6.07 -12.63
N THR A 172 3.75 -6.30 -13.93
CA THR A 172 3.72 -7.65 -14.51
C THR A 172 5.06 -8.37 -14.35
N GLU A 173 6.19 -7.68 -14.60
CA GLU A 173 7.54 -8.19 -14.36
C GLU A 173 7.78 -8.58 -12.90
N LEU A 174 7.20 -7.81 -11.96
CA LEU A 174 7.21 -8.13 -10.53
C LEU A 174 6.36 -9.36 -10.16
N GLY A 175 5.70 -10.01 -11.12
CA GLY A 175 4.79 -11.14 -10.90
C GLY A 175 3.48 -10.72 -10.22
N LYS A 176 3.10 -9.44 -10.36
CA LYS A 176 1.81 -8.92 -9.90
C LYS A 176 0.78 -9.01 -11.02
N VAL A 177 -0.48 -8.88 -10.63
CA VAL A 177 -1.64 -8.73 -11.51
C VAL A 177 -1.99 -7.24 -11.50
N PRO A 178 -1.47 -6.44 -12.43
CA PRO A 178 -1.82 -5.03 -12.50
C PRO A 178 -3.23 -4.82 -13.03
N VAL A 179 -3.89 -3.78 -12.55
CA VAL A 179 -5.13 -3.24 -13.11
C VAL A 179 -4.97 -1.75 -13.39
N LEU A 180 -5.49 -1.28 -14.52
CA LEU A 180 -5.48 0.14 -14.86
C LEU A 180 -6.63 0.85 -14.17
N VAL A 181 -6.34 1.97 -13.52
CA VAL A 181 -7.31 2.75 -12.75
C VAL A 181 -7.20 4.22 -13.13
N THR A 182 -8.35 4.89 -13.22
CA THR A 182 -8.37 6.36 -13.30
C THR A 182 -8.33 6.93 -11.89
N ASP A 183 -7.58 8.00 -11.69
CA ASP A 183 -7.49 8.72 -10.42
C ASP A 183 -8.87 9.20 -9.94
N THR A 184 -9.47 8.40 -9.05
CA THR A 184 -10.76 8.65 -8.40
C THR A 184 -10.68 8.18 -6.95
N PRO A 185 -11.47 8.76 -6.04
CA PRO A 185 -11.34 8.45 -4.61
C PRO A 185 -11.55 6.96 -4.33
N GLY A 186 -10.62 6.36 -3.58
CA GLY A 186 -10.63 4.93 -3.23
C GLY A 186 -10.37 3.97 -4.39
N PHE A 187 -9.96 4.45 -5.56
CA PHE A 187 -9.59 3.64 -6.73
C PHE A 187 -10.66 2.58 -7.06
N ILE A 188 -10.29 1.30 -7.17
CA ILE A 188 -11.26 0.21 -7.38
C ILE A 188 -11.54 -0.48 -6.05
N VAL A 189 -10.50 -1.05 -5.42
CA VAL A 189 -10.69 -1.98 -4.30
C VAL A 189 -11.25 -1.28 -3.07
N ASN A 190 -10.66 -0.15 -2.66
CA ASN A 190 -11.13 0.56 -1.47
C ASN A 190 -12.56 1.06 -1.64
N ARG A 191 -12.91 1.51 -2.85
CA ARG A 191 -14.26 1.94 -3.22
C ARG A 191 -15.29 0.81 -3.17
N ILE A 192 -15.01 -0.33 -3.82
CA ILE A 192 -15.91 -1.50 -3.86
C ILE A 192 -16.03 -2.16 -2.48
N ALA A 193 -14.99 -2.08 -1.66
CA ALA A 193 -15.02 -2.67 -0.32
C ALA A 193 -15.85 -1.85 0.68
N ARG A 194 -16.10 -0.54 0.47
CA ARG A 194 -16.82 0.30 1.45
C ARG A 194 -18.19 -0.26 1.85
N PRO A 195 -19.08 -0.68 0.92
CA PRO A 195 -20.37 -1.26 1.29
C PRO A 195 -20.26 -2.53 2.12
N TYR A 196 -19.21 -3.33 1.97
CA TYR A 196 -19.01 -4.56 2.77
C TYR A 196 -18.92 -4.25 4.26
N TYR A 197 -18.20 -3.19 4.63
CA TYR A 197 -18.09 -2.74 6.02
C TYR A 197 -19.30 -1.92 6.45
N ASN A 198 -19.70 -0.93 5.63
CA ASN A 198 -20.74 0.02 5.99
C ASN A 198 -22.10 -0.65 6.17
N GLU A 199 -22.42 -1.65 5.37
CA GLU A 199 -23.70 -2.36 5.50
C GLU A 199 -23.71 -3.27 6.73
N ALA A 200 -22.60 -3.96 7.02
CA ALA A 200 -22.46 -4.73 8.25
C ALA A 200 -22.64 -3.86 9.50
N LEU A 201 -22.05 -2.66 9.49
CA LEU A 201 -22.20 -1.67 10.56
C LEU A 201 -23.63 -1.14 10.72
N ARG A 202 -24.40 -1.03 9.62
CA ARG A 202 -25.83 -0.66 9.68
C ARG A 202 -26.67 -1.78 10.28
N ILE A 203 -26.49 -3.02 9.81
CA ILE A 203 -27.19 -4.20 10.35
C ILE A 203 -26.94 -4.34 11.85
N LEU A 204 -25.69 -4.13 12.28
CA LEU A 204 -25.32 -4.12 13.70
C LEU A 204 -26.00 -2.97 14.45
N GLY A 205 -25.98 -1.75 13.88
CA GLY A 205 -26.59 -0.57 14.49
C GLY A 205 -28.12 -0.62 14.59
N ASP A 206 -28.78 -1.30 13.65
CA ASP A 206 -30.23 -1.53 13.65
C ASP A 206 -30.63 -2.73 14.53
N HIS A 207 -29.66 -3.36 15.22
CA HIS A 207 -29.85 -4.52 16.09
C HIS A 207 -30.50 -5.73 15.38
N VAL A 208 -30.21 -5.89 14.08
CA VAL A 208 -30.76 -7.00 13.28
C VAL A 208 -30.03 -8.31 13.57
N ALA A 209 -28.71 -8.26 13.82
CA ALA A 209 -27.89 -9.41 14.14
C ALA A 209 -26.60 -9.00 14.88
N GLU A 210 -26.05 -9.94 15.65
CA GLU A 210 -24.77 -9.79 16.35
C GLU A 210 -23.57 -9.91 15.40
N VAL A 211 -22.43 -9.37 15.82
CA VAL A 211 -21.15 -9.36 15.10
C VAL A 211 -20.78 -10.75 14.57
N GLU A 212 -20.80 -11.77 15.44
CA GLU A 212 -20.45 -13.15 15.12
C GLU A 212 -21.37 -13.75 14.06
N GLN A 213 -22.67 -13.42 14.11
CA GLN A 213 -23.65 -13.94 13.19
C GLN A 213 -23.45 -13.35 11.80
N ILE A 214 -23.22 -12.03 11.70
CA ILE A 214 -22.95 -11.34 10.44
C ILE A 214 -21.69 -11.92 9.79
N ASP A 215 -20.58 -11.99 10.54
CA ASP A 215 -19.32 -12.54 10.05
C ASP A 215 -19.43 -14.00 9.62
N ARG A 216 -20.12 -14.83 10.41
CA ARG A 216 -20.35 -16.25 10.08
C ARG A 216 -21.15 -16.41 8.79
N ILE A 217 -22.20 -15.61 8.57
CA ILE A 217 -23.03 -15.68 7.36
C ILE A 217 -22.21 -15.23 6.13
N MET A 218 -21.50 -14.10 6.23
CA MET A 218 -20.68 -13.61 5.12
C MET A 218 -19.58 -14.59 4.74
N LYS A 219 -19.02 -15.32 5.70
CA LYS A 219 -18.06 -16.39 5.43
C LYS A 219 -18.71 -17.63 4.82
N ARG A 220 -19.71 -18.22 5.48
CA ARG A 220 -20.25 -19.54 5.11
C ARG A 220 -21.20 -19.48 3.91
N ALA A 221 -22.05 -18.48 3.84
CA ALA A 221 -23.02 -18.32 2.75
C ALA A 221 -22.52 -17.33 1.69
N GLY A 222 -21.86 -16.25 2.12
CA GLY A 222 -21.33 -15.23 1.20
C GLY A 222 -20.02 -15.60 0.51
N GLY A 223 -19.33 -16.67 0.93
CA GLY A 223 -18.08 -17.13 0.33
C GLY A 223 -16.86 -16.24 0.60
N PHE A 224 -16.97 -15.26 1.50
CA PHE A 224 -15.84 -14.42 1.88
C PHE A 224 -14.86 -15.17 2.77
N LYS A 225 -13.56 -14.95 2.59
CA LYS A 225 -12.51 -15.56 3.44
C LYS A 225 -12.61 -15.10 4.90
N MET A 226 -13.04 -13.86 5.12
CA MET A 226 -13.12 -13.22 6.43
C MET A 226 -14.37 -12.36 6.49
N GLY A 227 -15.06 -12.37 7.64
CA GLY A 227 -16.23 -11.53 7.84
C GLY A 227 -15.88 -10.03 7.90
N PRO A 228 -16.84 -9.13 7.70
CA PRO A 228 -16.59 -7.68 7.70
C PRO A 228 -16.01 -7.16 9.01
N PHE A 229 -16.33 -7.73 10.17
CA PHE A 229 -15.81 -7.27 11.46
C PHE A 229 -14.43 -7.83 11.78
N GLU A 230 -14.22 -9.13 11.58
CA GLU A 230 -12.89 -9.78 11.65
C GLU A 230 -11.88 -9.07 10.74
N LEU A 231 -12.33 -8.68 9.54
CA LEU A 231 -11.49 -7.98 8.57
C LEU A 231 -11.15 -6.56 9.02
N GLN A 232 -12.10 -5.83 9.62
CA GLN A 232 -11.82 -4.52 10.20
C GLN A 232 -10.81 -4.61 11.35
N ASP A 233 -10.96 -5.59 12.25
CA ASP A 233 -10.01 -5.78 13.35
C ASP A 233 -8.62 -6.20 12.90
N MET A 234 -8.52 -6.95 11.79
CA MET A 234 -7.24 -7.33 11.20
C MET A 234 -6.55 -6.15 10.51
N ILE A 235 -7.32 -5.32 9.79
CA ILE A 235 -6.80 -4.10 9.12
C ILE A 235 -6.37 -3.06 10.17
N GLY A 236 -7.14 -2.94 11.25
CA GLY A 236 -7.12 -1.82 12.17
C GLY A 236 -8.34 -0.94 11.94
N ILE A 237 -9.17 -0.77 12.97
CA ILE A 237 -10.44 -0.06 12.86
C ILE A 237 -10.21 1.43 12.51
N ASP A 238 -9.17 2.05 13.06
CA ASP A 238 -8.73 3.41 12.73
C ASP A 238 -8.35 3.58 11.26
N ILE A 239 -7.60 2.62 10.71
CA ILE A 239 -7.18 2.65 9.29
C ILE A 239 -8.41 2.48 8.39
N ASN A 240 -9.29 1.54 8.72
CA ASN A 240 -10.51 1.32 7.95
C ASN A 240 -11.45 2.54 8.01
N PHE A 241 -11.63 3.15 9.20
CA PHE A 241 -12.45 4.34 9.42
C PHE A 241 -11.91 5.55 8.66
N ALA A 242 -10.62 5.85 8.79
CA ALA A 242 -9.98 6.95 8.08
C ALA A 242 -10.12 6.82 6.55
N THR A 243 -10.01 5.60 6.03
CA THR A 243 -10.25 5.33 4.60
C THR A 243 -11.71 5.60 4.22
N THR A 244 -12.68 5.21 5.07
CA THR A 244 -14.10 5.53 4.84
C THR A 244 -14.36 7.03 4.85
N GLU A 245 -13.76 7.77 5.80
CA GLU A 245 -13.89 9.23 5.89
C GLU A 245 -13.30 9.95 4.69
N SER A 246 -12.11 9.55 4.23
CA SER A 246 -11.50 10.11 3.01
C SER A 246 -12.41 9.87 1.80
N VAL A 247 -12.81 8.61 1.54
CA VAL A 247 -13.67 8.29 0.39
C VAL A 247 -14.99 9.07 0.46
N TYR A 248 -15.61 9.18 1.64
CA TYR A 248 -16.83 9.97 1.82
C TYR A 248 -16.63 11.44 1.50
N THR A 249 -15.56 12.05 2.04
CA THR A 249 -15.24 13.46 1.84
C THR A 249 -14.92 13.77 0.38
N ASP A 250 -14.10 12.93 -0.25
CA ASP A 250 -13.62 13.12 -1.62
C ASP A 250 -14.70 12.85 -2.68
N PHE A 251 -15.76 12.12 -2.32
CA PHE A 251 -17.01 12.04 -3.11
C PHE A 251 -18.04 13.10 -2.72
N PHE A 252 -17.62 14.21 -2.12
CA PHE A 252 -18.49 15.31 -1.71
C PHE A 252 -19.63 14.86 -0.79
N HIS A 253 -19.30 14.02 0.19
CA HIS A 253 -20.23 13.52 1.21
C HIS A 253 -21.38 12.66 0.63
N GLU A 254 -21.08 11.84 -0.39
CA GLU A 254 -22.05 10.91 -0.96
C GLU A 254 -22.55 9.90 0.10
N GLY A 255 -23.87 9.86 0.33
CA GLY A 255 -24.47 9.11 1.44
C GLY A 255 -24.16 7.60 1.49
N ARG A 256 -23.87 6.97 0.34
CA ARG A 256 -23.49 5.55 0.30
C ARG A 256 -22.16 5.25 1.00
N PHE A 257 -21.28 6.24 1.12
CA PHE A 257 -19.98 6.12 1.77
C PHE A 257 -19.96 6.65 3.21
N LYS A 258 -21.11 7.09 3.73
CA LYS A 258 -21.22 7.71 5.06
C LYS A 258 -20.57 6.84 6.16
N PRO A 259 -19.61 7.38 6.93
CA PRO A 259 -18.98 6.69 8.05
C PRO A 259 -19.97 6.32 9.17
N SER A 260 -19.65 5.29 9.96
CA SER A 260 -20.47 4.84 11.09
C SER A 260 -20.02 5.43 12.42
N ARG A 261 -20.98 5.81 13.28
CA ARG A 261 -20.70 6.23 14.66
C ARG A 261 -20.19 5.09 15.55
N ILE A 262 -20.53 3.84 15.24
CA ILE A 262 -20.00 2.67 15.96
C ILE A 262 -18.48 2.66 15.78
N GLN A 263 -18.03 2.69 14.52
CA GLN A 263 -16.61 2.70 14.18
C GLN A 263 -15.89 3.92 14.77
N GLN A 264 -16.48 5.11 14.66
CA GLN A 264 -15.93 6.34 15.24
C GLN A 264 -15.68 6.22 16.75
N ARG A 265 -16.65 5.68 17.51
CA ARG A 265 -16.53 5.52 18.97
C ARG A 265 -15.43 4.53 19.34
N MET A 266 -15.28 3.44 18.59
CA MET A 266 -14.22 2.46 18.82
C MET A 266 -12.83 3.07 18.61
N VAL A 267 -12.67 3.88 17.55
CA VAL A 267 -11.43 4.63 17.31
C VAL A 267 -11.14 5.60 18.46
N GLN A 268 -12.15 6.33 18.93
CA GLN A 268 -12.01 7.26 20.07
C GLN A 268 -11.67 6.54 21.39
N ALA A 269 -12.15 5.31 21.57
CA ALA A 269 -11.89 4.49 22.75
C ALA A 269 -10.51 3.79 22.71
N GLY A 270 -9.85 3.73 21.55
CA GLY A 270 -8.60 2.99 21.38
C GLY A 270 -8.78 1.49 21.15
N SER A 271 -10.01 1.03 20.91
CA SER A 271 -10.31 -0.36 20.54
C SER A 271 -10.11 -0.53 19.04
N LEU A 272 -8.86 -0.75 18.62
CA LEU A 272 -8.43 -0.70 17.21
C LEU A 272 -8.30 -2.08 16.55
N GLY A 273 -8.81 -3.14 17.18
CA GLY A 273 -8.72 -4.52 16.70
C GLY A 273 -7.49 -5.26 17.23
N ARG A 274 -6.94 -6.15 16.42
CA ARG A 274 -5.87 -7.08 16.82
C ARG A 274 -4.63 -6.38 17.38
N LYS A 275 -4.30 -5.20 16.85
CA LYS A 275 -3.11 -4.45 17.26
C LYS A 275 -3.19 -3.87 18.68
N THR A 276 -4.39 -3.76 19.25
CA THR A 276 -4.62 -3.28 20.62
C THR A 276 -5.15 -4.38 21.56
N GLY A 277 -5.44 -5.57 21.03
CA GLY A 277 -6.01 -6.69 21.78
C GLY A 277 -7.55 -6.65 21.88
N GLU A 278 -8.19 -5.62 21.34
CA GLU A 278 -9.64 -5.43 21.40
C GLU A 278 -10.16 -4.59 20.23
N GLY A 279 -11.30 -4.99 19.68
CA GLY A 279 -12.02 -4.31 18.60
C GLY A 279 -13.47 -4.78 18.58
N PHE A 280 -13.93 -5.33 17.46
CA PHE A 280 -15.23 -6.04 17.41
C PHE A 280 -15.16 -7.38 18.13
N TYR A 281 -13.97 -7.95 18.25
CA TYR A 281 -13.65 -9.12 19.05
C TYR A 281 -12.57 -8.80 20.09
N GLU A 282 -12.48 -9.66 21.10
CA GLU A 282 -11.35 -9.70 22.04
C GLU A 282 -10.24 -10.61 21.50
N TYR A 283 -8.99 -10.21 21.69
CA TYR A 283 -7.82 -10.95 21.25
C TYR A 283 -6.84 -11.12 22.41
N ASP A 284 -6.41 -12.36 22.62
CA ASP A 284 -5.30 -12.65 23.52
C ASP A 284 -4.03 -11.93 23.00
N LYS A 285 -3.34 -11.22 23.89
CA LYS A 285 -2.09 -10.52 23.59
C LYS A 285 -0.92 -11.45 23.35
#